data_AF-W2SWH7-F1
#
_entry.id   AF-W2SWH7-F1
#
_cell.length_a   1.000
_cell.length_b   1.000
_cell.length_c   1.000
_cell.angle_alpha   90.00
_cell.angle_beta   90.00
_cell.angle_gamma   90.00
#
_symmetry.space_group_name_H-M   'P 1'
#
loop_
_entity.id
_entity.type
_entity.pdbx_description
1 polymer ?
#
loop_
_entity_poly.entity_id
_entity_poly.type
_entity_poly.pdbx_seq_one_letter_code
_entity_poly.pdbx_strand_id
1 'polypeptide(L)'
;MCCALGCCCVGDASVENYENLLHGSIAWYALDNGDPYRIIFGSDSFGNTCGRNNGPIYIRSNKSGPKEQFEFSGQNMTERRFLFPLNASRALDTTWACVRSCPDDTVTTYAGIKKLAVEQNNSLCVDYDSAIDAANHTPPFGVCPRLPVLKSTEVMNRCIPEDLILFGKELLKKDFLGVYGTLSGGRTRTQWSHEREILLMQQLPRRPYLCARDDVI
;
A
#
# COMPACT_ATOMS: atom_id res chain seq x y z
N MET A 1 0.85 -26.00 -37.25
CA MET A 1 2.05 -25.60 -38.02
C MET A 1 1.90 -24.13 -38.39
N CYS A 2 2.74 -23.26 -37.80
CA CYS A 2 2.80 -21.78 -37.92
C CYS A 2 1.50 -21.01 -37.59
N CYS A 3 1.52 -19.87 -36.90
CA CYS A 3 2.34 -18.69 -37.22
C CYS A 3 3.15 -18.13 -36.04
N ALA A 4 4.42 -17.86 -36.35
CA ALA A 4 5.19 -16.78 -35.75
C ALA A 4 4.62 -15.43 -36.21
N LEU A 5 4.68 -14.42 -35.33
CA LEU A 5 4.45 -12.99 -35.62
C LEU A 5 3.08 -12.64 -36.24
N GLY A 6 2.17 -12.09 -35.45
CA GLY A 6 1.01 -11.40 -36.01
C GLY A 6 -0.11 -11.20 -35.00
N CYS A 7 -0.46 -9.94 -34.78
CA CYS A 7 -1.65 -9.49 -34.08
C CYS A 7 -2.87 -10.38 -34.39
N CYS A 8 -3.59 -10.83 -33.35
CA CYS A 8 -4.97 -11.25 -33.51
C CYS A 8 -5.81 -10.00 -33.79
N CYS A 9 -5.92 -9.61 -35.05
CA CYS A 9 -7.01 -8.76 -35.49
C CYS A 9 -8.29 -9.62 -35.45
N VAL A 10 -9.14 -9.39 -34.45
CA VAL A 10 -10.51 -9.91 -34.45
C VAL A 10 -11.23 -9.18 -35.58
N GLY A 11 -11.46 -9.90 -36.69
CA GLY A 11 -12.14 -9.39 -37.87
C GLY A 11 -13.63 -9.15 -37.62
N ASP A 12 -14.04 -7.91 -37.89
CA ASP A 12 -15.34 -7.44 -38.36
C ASP A 12 -16.61 -8.13 -37.84
N ALA A 13 -17.09 -7.62 -36.69
CA ALA A 13 -18.50 -7.35 -36.51
C ALA A 13 -18.60 -5.95 -35.88
N SER A 14 -19.46 -5.10 -36.44
CA SER A 14 -19.78 -3.76 -35.95
C SER A 14 -20.15 -3.78 -34.47
N VAL A 15 -19.19 -3.46 -33.58
CA VAL A 15 -19.42 -3.25 -32.16
C VAL A 15 -19.07 -1.79 -31.87
N GLU A 16 -20.09 -0.95 -31.73
CA GLU A 16 -20.01 0.50 -31.46
C GLU A 16 -19.39 0.86 -30.07
N ASN A 17 -18.61 -0.02 -29.44
CA ASN A 17 -18.10 0.21 -28.08
C ASN A 17 -16.78 -0.53 -27.82
N TYR A 18 -15.71 -0.13 -28.51
CA TYR A 18 -14.36 -0.69 -28.32
C TYR A 18 -13.76 -0.32 -26.95
N GLU A 19 -14.16 0.82 -26.36
CA GLU A 19 -13.63 1.27 -25.06
C GLU A 19 -14.05 0.38 -23.88
N ASN A 20 -15.27 -0.18 -23.90
CA ASN A 20 -15.74 -1.08 -22.84
C ASN A 20 -15.15 -2.49 -22.98
N LEU A 21 -14.86 -2.93 -24.21
CA LEU A 21 -14.22 -4.22 -24.48
C LEU A 21 -12.75 -4.22 -24.06
N LEU A 22 -12.03 -3.11 -24.32
CA LEU A 22 -10.63 -2.97 -23.97
C LEU A 22 -10.41 -2.90 -22.45
N HIS A 23 -11.22 -2.11 -21.73
CA HIS A 23 -11.09 -2.02 -20.26
C HIS A 23 -11.50 -3.32 -19.54
N GLY A 24 -12.55 -4.00 -20.02
CA GLY A 24 -12.94 -5.32 -19.50
C GLY A 24 -11.85 -6.37 -19.69
N SER A 25 -11.11 -6.31 -20.80
CA SER A 25 -10.03 -7.26 -21.10
C SER A 25 -8.82 -7.12 -20.16
N ILE A 26 -8.47 -5.89 -19.76
CA ILE A 26 -7.37 -5.61 -18.81
C ILE A 26 -7.73 -6.13 -17.41
N ALA A 27 -8.96 -5.86 -16.95
CA ALA A 27 -9.44 -6.35 -15.66
C ALA A 27 -9.52 -7.88 -15.62
N TRP A 28 -10.04 -8.51 -16.68
CA TRP A 28 -10.09 -9.96 -16.80
C TRP A 28 -8.69 -10.58 -16.79
N TYR A 29 -7.76 -10.04 -17.59
CA TYR A 29 -6.38 -10.53 -17.63
C TYR A 29 -5.69 -10.43 -16.26
N ALA A 30 -5.91 -9.34 -15.53
CA ALA A 30 -5.37 -9.16 -14.18
C ALA A 30 -5.98 -10.13 -13.15
N LEU A 31 -7.24 -10.56 -13.32
CA LEU A 31 -7.85 -11.56 -12.46
C LEU A 31 -7.40 -12.98 -12.81
N ASP A 32 -7.26 -13.28 -14.11
CA ASP A 32 -6.89 -14.61 -14.61
C ASP A 32 -5.40 -14.91 -14.42
N ASN A 33 -4.53 -13.92 -14.65
CA ASN A 33 -3.07 -14.06 -14.60
C ASN A 33 -2.42 -13.37 -13.40
N GLY A 34 -3.16 -12.51 -12.68
CA GLY A 34 -2.64 -11.81 -11.50
C GLY A 34 -2.95 -12.54 -10.19
N ASP A 35 -2.52 -11.93 -9.09
CA ASP A 35 -2.81 -12.41 -7.73
C ASP A 35 -3.83 -11.46 -7.06
N PRO A 36 -5.15 -11.73 -7.16
CA PRO A 36 -6.18 -10.84 -6.61
C PRO A 36 -6.06 -10.68 -5.09
N TYR A 37 -5.40 -11.63 -4.42
CA TYR A 37 -5.16 -11.58 -2.98
C TYR A 37 -4.26 -10.42 -2.56
N ARG A 38 -3.44 -9.89 -3.47
CA ARG A 38 -2.60 -8.70 -3.21
C ARG A 38 -3.43 -7.44 -2.94
N ILE A 39 -4.63 -7.35 -3.51
CA ILE A 39 -5.55 -6.23 -3.25
C ILE A 39 -6.18 -6.37 -1.85
N ILE A 40 -6.58 -7.60 -1.51
CA ILE A 40 -7.32 -7.91 -0.27
C ILE A 40 -6.40 -7.88 0.96
N PHE A 41 -5.28 -8.61 0.90
CA PHE A 41 -4.35 -8.76 2.03
C PHE A 41 -3.19 -7.76 1.99
N GLY A 42 -2.95 -7.14 0.85
CA GLY A 42 -1.78 -6.30 0.64
C GLY A 42 -0.54 -7.10 0.24
N SER A 43 0.43 -6.38 -0.31
CA SER A 43 1.78 -6.87 -0.57
C SER A 43 2.78 -5.98 0.15
N ASP A 44 3.78 -6.60 0.77
CA ASP A 44 4.90 -5.86 1.32
C ASP A 44 5.78 -5.26 0.21
N SER A 45 6.72 -4.40 0.59
CA SER A 45 7.63 -3.77 -0.37
C SER A 45 8.63 -4.75 -1.02
N PHE A 46 8.68 -6.00 -0.57
CA PHE A 46 9.57 -7.06 -1.07
C PHE A 46 8.85 -8.03 -2.03
N GLY A 47 7.55 -7.83 -2.24
CA GLY A 47 6.73 -8.61 -3.16
C GLY A 47 6.05 -9.83 -2.54
N ASN A 48 6.07 -9.98 -1.21
CA ASN A 48 5.33 -11.02 -0.50
C ASN A 48 3.87 -10.58 -0.29
N THR A 49 2.93 -11.46 -0.59
CA THR A 49 1.51 -11.28 -0.24
C THR A 49 1.31 -11.70 1.23
N CYS A 50 0.72 -10.83 2.04
CA CYS A 50 0.47 -11.11 3.46
C CYS A 50 -0.53 -12.27 3.64
N GLY A 51 -0.37 -13.05 4.70
CA GLY A 51 -1.24 -14.19 5.02
C GLY A 51 -1.07 -15.41 4.12
N ARG A 52 -0.02 -15.47 3.29
CA ARG A 52 0.23 -16.56 2.34
C ARG A 52 1.68 -17.02 2.35
N ASN A 53 1.92 -18.23 1.87
CA ASN A 53 3.26 -18.71 1.57
C ASN A 53 3.69 -18.20 0.20
N ASN A 54 4.82 -17.48 0.12
CA ASN A 54 5.29 -16.83 -1.10
C ASN A 54 6.47 -17.58 -1.70
N GLY A 55 6.56 -17.60 -3.04
CA GLY A 55 7.75 -18.07 -3.74
C GLY A 55 8.83 -16.98 -3.84
N PRO A 56 10.12 -17.34 -3.86
CA PRO A 56 11.20 -16.37 -4.02
C PRO A 56 11.12 -15.65 -5.36
N ILE A 57 11.43 -14.35 -5.35
CA ILE A 57 11.54 -13.55 -6.56
C ILE A 57 13.01 -13.52 -6.96
N TYR A 58 13.29 -13.94 -8.20
CA TYR A 58 14.65 -13.92 -8.74
C TYR A 58 14.81 -12.76 -9.71
N ILE A 59 15.76 -11.88 -9.43
CA ILE A 59 16.06 -10.69 -10.24
C ILE A 59 17.40 -10.90 -10.94
N ARG A 60 17.56 -10.25 -12.09
CA ARG A 60 18.78 -10.26 -12.87
C ARG A 60 19.29 -8.84 -13.03
N SER A 61 20.42 -8.51 -12.41
CA SER A 61 21.00 -7.16 -12.47
C SER A 61 21.55 -6.79 -13.85
N ASN A 62 21.84 -7.78 -14.69
CA ASN A 62 22.29 -7.60 -16.07
C ASN A 62 21.82 -8.79 -16.95
N LYS A 63 21.56 -8.56 -18.24
CA LYS A 63 21.24 -9.59 -19.26
C LYS A 63 22.24 -10.74 -19.35
N SER A 64 23.42 -10.62 -18.76
CA SER A 64 24.45 -11.67 -18.76
C SER A 64 24.70 -12.29 -17.38
N GLY A 65 24.22 -11.67 -16.30
CA GLY A 65 24.51 -12.10 -14.93
C GLY A 65 23.74 -13.36 -14.49
N PRO A 66 24.13 -14.00 -13.37
CA PRO A 66 23.29 -15.00 -12.72
C PRO A 66 21.99 -14.36 -12.22
N LYS A 67 20.95 -15.19 -12.02
CA LYS A 67 19.74 -14.76 -11.31
C LYS A 67 20.00 -14.86 -9.82
N GLU A 68 19.70 -13.80 -9.08
CA GLU A 68 19.86 -13.73 -7.63
C GLU A 68 18.49 -13.56 -6.97
N GLN A 69 18.33 -14.12 -5.77
CA GLN A 69 17.10 -13.94 -5.01
C GLN A 69 17.02 -12.51 -4.48
N PHE A 70 15.87 -11.87 -4.64
CA PHE A 70 15.62 -10.57 -4.04
C PHE A 70 15.52 -10.69 -2.53
N GLU A 71 16.24 -9.83 -1.82
CA GLU A 71 16.29 -9.82 -0.37
C GLU A 71 14.88 -9.73 0.23
N PHE A 72 14.63 -10.50 1.29
CA PHE A 72 13.34 -10.63 1.97
C PHE A 72 12.15 -11.12 1.10
N SER A 73 12.35 -11.52 -0.16
CA SER A 73 11.30 -12.14 -0.97
C SER A 73 11.16 -13.65 -0.72
N GLY A 74 9.97 -14.19 -0.98
CA GLY A 74 9.69 -15.63 -0.83
C GLY A 74 9.53 -16.09 0.61
N GLN A 75 9.17 -15.17 1.51
CA GLN A 75 8.94 -15.51 2.91
C GLN A 75 7.57 -16.17 3.11
N ASN A 76 7.50 -17.07 4.09
CA ASN A 76 6.22 -17.62 4.54
C ASN A 76 5.50 -16.61 5.43
N MET A 77 4.52 -15.91 4.85
CA MET A 77 3.72 -14.89 5.53
C MET A 77 2.37 -15.44 6.04
N THR A 78 2.19 -16.76 6.13
CA THR A 78 0.90 -17.37 6.52
C THR A 78 0.39 -16.85 7.87
N GLU A 79 1.27 -16.65 8.84
CA GLU A 79 0.91 -16.09 10.14
C GLU A 79 0.92 -14.55 10.17
N ARG A 80 1.51 -13.91 9.15
CA ARG A 80 1.67 -12.45 9.04
C ARG A 80 0.63 -11.87 8.07
N ARG A 81 -0.58 -11.66 8.58
CA ARG A 81 -1.78 -11.36 7.77
C ARG A 81 -2.03 -9.88 7.54
N PHE A 82 -1.40 -9.00 8.31
CA PHE A 82 -1.67 -7.56 8.25
C PHE A 82 -0.52 -6.79 7.63
N LEU A 83 -0.85 -5.82 6.78
CA LEU A 83 0.13 -4.93 6.17
C LEU A 83 0.35 -3.71 7.07
N PHE A 84 1.60 -3.45 7.45
CA PHE A 84 1.97 -2.41 8.39
C PHE A 84 3.03 -1.46 7.78
N PRO A 85 2.80 -0.14 7.82
CA PRO A 85 3.78 0.84 7.36
C PRO A 85 4.88 1.02 8.40
N LEU A 86 6.15 0.85 8.01
CA LEU A 86 7.29 1.06 8.91
C LEU A 86 7.44 2.51 9.38
N ASN A 87 6.78 3.47 8.71
CA ASN A 87 6.70 4.86 9.11
C ASN A 87 5.31 5.41 8.84
N ALA A 88 4.47 5.48 9.88
CA ALA A 88 3.10 5.98 9.78
C ALA A 88 3.01 7.43 9.27
N SER A 89 3.97 8.30 9.63
CA SER A 89 3.98 9.71 9.20
C SER A 89 4.27 9.89 7.71
N ARG A 90 4.88 8.88 7.07
CA ARG A 90 5.16 8.86 5.62
C ARG A 90 4.67 7.57 4.99
N ALA A 91 3.41 7.21 5.26
CA ALA A 91 2.82 5.95 4.82
C ALA A 91 2.90 5.70 3.30
N LEU A 92 2.93 6.74 2.46
CA LEU A 92 3.04 6.59 1.00
C LEU A 92 4.48 6.35 0.50
N ASP A 93 5.49 6.78 1.26
CA ASP A 93 6.91 6.73 0.87
C ASP A 93 7.73 5.78 1.77
N THR A 94 7.07 4.95 2.56
CA THR A 94 7.73 4.04 3.50
C THR A 94 7.70 2.62 2.97
N THR A 95 8.64 1.80 3.46
CA THR A 95 8.52 0.35 3.36
C THR A 95 7.29 -0.11 4.14
N TRP A 96 6.53 -1.02 3.55
CA TRP A 96 5.45 -1.74 4.21
C TRP A 96 5.90 -3.18 4.43
N ALA A 97 5.56 -3.75 5.58
CA ALA A 97 5.91 -5.12 5.96
C ALA A 97 4.66 -5.87 6.42
N CYS A 98 4.62 -7.18 6.19
CA CYS A 98 3.57 -8.04 6.75
C CYS A 98 3.88 -8.34 8.24
N VAL A 99 2.89 -8.16 9.11
CA VAL A 99 2.96 -8.41 10.56
C VAL A 99 1.86 -9.38 10.99
N ARG A 100 2.04 -10.03 12.15
CA ARG A 100 1.07 -11.00 12.69
C ARG A 100 -0.16 -10.32 13.27
N SER A 101 0.05 -9.22 13.98
CA SER A 101 -0.98 -8.37 14.54
C SER A 101 -0.52 -6.91 14.54
N CYS A 102 -1.47 -5.99 14.47
CA CYS A 102 -1.19 -4.57 14.63
C CYS A 102 -0.75 -4.27 16.09
N PRO A 103 0.09 -3.26 16.31
CA PRO A 103 0.54 -2.91 17.66
C PRO A 103 -0.60 -2.38 18.54
N ASP A 104 -0.89 -3.09 19.63
CA ASP A 104 -1.92 -2.74 20.61
C ASP A 104 -1.52 -1.55 21.51
N ASP A 105 -0.21 -1.30 21.65
CA ASP A 105 0.35 -0.23 22.46
C ASP A 105 1.37 0.58 21.66
N THR A 106 1.58 1.83 22.09
CA THR A 106 2.61 2.69 21.49
C THR A 106 3.99 2.24 21.93
N VAL A 107 4.84 1.85 20.97
CA VAL A 107 6.21 1.40 21.23
C VAL A 107 7.18 2.53 20.94
N THR A 108 7.89 2.98 21.97
CA THR A 108 8.81 4.11 21.89
C THR A 108 10.29 3.72 21.82
N THR A 109 10.61 2.44 21.98
CA THR A 109 11.99 1.92 22.01
C THR A 109 12.15 0.65 21.18
N TYR A 110 13.34 0.44 20.61
CA TYR A 110 13.63 -0.80 19.86
C TYR A 110 13.67 -2.05 20.76
N ALA A 111 13.99 -1.88 22.05
CA ALA A 111 13.84 -2.96 23.04
C ALA A 111 12.38 -3.44 23.15
N GLY A 112 11.42 -2.52 23.02
CA GLY A 112 10.00 -2.86 22.95
C GLY A 112 9.64 -3.66 21.69
N ILE A 113 10.24 -3.34 20.55
CA ILE A 113 10.05 -4.10 19.29
C ILE A 113 10.56 -5.53 19.46
N LYS A 114 11.75 -5.72 20.03
CA LYS A 114 12.28 -7.04 20.35
C LYS A 114 11.36 -7.82 21.28
N LYS A 115 10.82 -7.15 22.31
CA LYS A 115 9.89 -7.74 23.27
C LYS A 115 8.62 -8.26 22.58
N LEU A 116 8.04 -7.47 21.66
CA LEU A 116 6.88 -7.91 20.86
C LEU A 116 7.19 -9.14 20.00
N ALA A 117 8.36 -9.15 19.37
CA ALA A 117 8.79 -10.29 18.56
C ALA A 117 8.91 -11.57 19.42
N VAL A 118 9.57 -11.48 20.57
CA VAL A 118 9.86 -12.65 21.43
C VAL A 118 8.65 -13.11 22.23
N GLU A 119 7.94 -12.20 22.90
CA GLU A 119 6.88 -12.56 23.85
C GLU A 119 5.53 -12.79 23.18
N GLN A 120 5.22 -12.01 22.14
CA GLN A 120 3.93 -12.07 21.45
C GLN A 120 4.01 -12.79 20.10
N ASN A 121 5.20 -13.28 19.72
CA ASN A 121 5.48 -13.85 18.41
C ASN A 121 5.05 -12.90 17.27
N ASN A 122 5.22 -11.60 17.47
CA ASN A 122 4.82 -10.56 16.52
C ASN A 122 6.02 -9.65 16.19
N SER A 123 6.73 -9.98 15.11
CA SER A 123 7.77 -9.10 14.58
C SER A 123 7.14 -7.96 13.80
N LEU A 124 7.46 -6.72 14.20
CA LEU A 124 7.11 -5.50 13.44
C LEU A 124 8.14 -5.16 12.36
N CYS A 125 9.24 -5.92 12.28
CA CYS A 125 10.27 -5.78 11.26
C CYS A 125 10.02 -6.76 10.10
N VAL A 126 10.78 -6.62 9.02
CA VAL A 126 10.66 -7.45 7.81
C VAL A 126 10.88 -8.94 8.08
N ASP A 127 11.73 -9.27 9.05
CA ASP A 127 11.97 -10.63 9.54
C ASP A 127 12.11 -10.66 11.08
N TYR A 128 12.26 -11.85 11.64
CA TYR A 128 12.34 -12.04 13.10
C TYR A 128 13.71 -11.64 13.64
N ASP A 129 14.79 -12.01 12.97
CA ASP A 129 16.17 -11.76 13.41
C ASP A 129 16.45 -10.25 13.45
N SER A 130 15.95 -9.51 12.45
CA SER A 130 15.99 -8.05 12.44
C SER A 130 15.32 -7.41 13.68
N ALA A 131 14.23 -7.99 14.19
CA ALA A 131 13.59 -7.48 15.40
C ALA A 131 14.41 -7.79 16.67
N ILE A 132 15.13 -8.92 16.70
CA ILE A 132 16.03 -9.26 17.80
C ILE A 132 17.24 -8.31 17.83
N ASP A 133 17.79 -8.00 16.65
CA ASP A 133 18.97 -7.17 16.48
C ASP A 133 18.69 -5.68 16.68
N ALA A 134 17.44 -5.23 16.46
CA ALA A 134 17.03 -3.85 16.67
C ALA A 134 17.31 -3.33 18.10
N ALA A 135 17.35 -4.22 19.10
CA ALA A 135 17.69 -3.83 20.47
C ALA A 135 19.18 -3.52 20.68
N ASN A 136 20.06 -4.10 19.86
CA ASN A 136 21.51 -3.96 19.98
C ASN A 136 22.06 -2.83 19.11
N HIS A 137 21.51 -2.67 17.90
CA HIS A 137 21.95 -1.66 16.94
C HIS A 137 20.75 -0.96 16.33
N THR A 138 20.97 0.28 15.85
CA THR A 138 19.93 0.98 15.08
C THR A 138 19.72 0.23 13.76
N PRO A 139 18.52 -0.31 13.51
CA PRO A 139 18.27 -1.08 12.29
C PRO A 139 18.36 -0.18 11.05
N PRO A 140 18.82 -0.72 9.91
CA PRO A 140 18.87 0.05 8.67
C PRO A 140 17.46 0.47 8.23
N PHE A 141 17.40 1.56 7.46
CA PHE A 141 16.13 2.08 6.95
C PHE A 141 15.43 1.04 6.08
N GLY A 142 14.15 0.80 6.35
CA GLY A 142 13.32 -0.14 5.58
C GLY A 142 13.31 -1.57 6.11
N VAL A 143 14.05 -1.88 7.18
CA VAL A 143 14.05 -3.21 7.80
C VAL A 143 13.16 -3.25 9.06
N CYS A 144 13.21 -2.21 9.88
CA CYS A 144 12.39 -2.06 11.08
C CYS A 144 11.69 -0.70 11.11
N PRO A 145 10.60 -0.57 11.89
CA PRO A 145 9.83 0.67 11.91
C PRO A 145 10.58 1.78 12.64
N ARG A 146 10.30 3.03 12.22
CA ARG A 146 10.76 4.20 12.94
C ARG A 146 9.93 4.41 14.19
N LEU A 147 10.63 4.74 15.26
CA LEU A 147 10.02 5.08 16.54
C LEU A 147 9.52 6.54 16.54
N PRO A 148 8.43 6.84 17.28
CA PRO A 148 7.56 5.91 17.98
C PRO A 148 6.63 5.16 17.02
N VAL A 149 6.40 3.87 17.27
CA VAL A 149 5.35 3.10 16.60
C VAL A 149 4.04 3.36 17.34
N LEU A 150 3.08 4.00 16.65
CA LEU A 150 1.79 4.34 17.22
C LEU A 150 0.89 3.11 17.34
N LYS A 151 0.07 3.11 18.39
CA LYS A 151 -1.03 2.16 18.53
C LYS A 151 -1.91 2.18 17.28
N SER A 152 -2.14 1.00 16.72
CA SER A 152 -2.81 0.84 15.43
C SER A 152 -3.83 -0.28 15.51
N THR A 153 -4.94 -0.10 14.80
CA THR A 153 -6.00 -1.11 14.69
C THR A 153 -6.08 -1.64 13.26
N GLU A 154 -6.68 -2.82 13.11
CA GLU A 154 -6.85 -3.47 11.82
C GLU A 154 -8.02 -2.88 11.04
N VAL A 155 -7.76 -2.47 9.79
CA VAL A 155 -8.77 -2.05 8.82
C VAL A 155 -8.45 -2.70 7.49
N MET A 156 -9.28 -3.64 7.03
CA MET A 156 -9.08 -4.37 5.75
C MET A 156 -7.66 -4.96 5.61
N ASN A 157 -7.23 -5.75 6.60
CA ASN A 157 -5.88 -6.36 6.66
C ASN A 157 -4.73 -5.34 6.66
N ARG A 158 -4.97 -4.09 7.02
CA ARG A 158 -3.96 -3.04 7.12
C ARG A 158 -3.97 -2.44 8.51
N CYS A 159 -2.80 -2.15 9.05
CA CYS A 159 -2.69 -1.47 10.33
C CYS A 159 -2.77 0.04 10.13
N ILE A 160 -3.78 0.67 10.74
CA ILE A 160 -4.00 2.11 10.68
C ILE A 160 -3.93 2.67 12.10
N PRO A 161 -3.10 3.72 12.35
CA PRO A 161 -3.04 4.40 13.64
C PRO A 161 -4.44 4.87 14.10
N GLU A 162 -4.76 4.64 15.38
CA GLU A 162 -6.09 4.97 15.91
C GLU A 162 -6.43 6.47 15.77
N ASP A 163 -5.43 7.34 15.92
CA ASP A 163 -5.57 8.79 15.79
C ASP A 163 -6.07 9.21 14.39
N LEU A 164 -5.61 8.53 13.34
CA LEU A 164 -6.04 8.79 11.97
C LEU A 164 -7.50 8.36 11.74
N ILE A 165 -7.90 7.24 12.36
CA ILE A 165 -9.29 6.76 12.27
C ILE A 165 -10.24 7.71 13.00
N LEU A 166 -9.85 8.19 14.18
CA LEU A 166 -10.63 9.16 14.93
C LEU A 166 -10.81 10.44 14.13
N PHE A 167 -9.75 10.95 13.52
CA PHE A 167 -9.82 12.12 12.65
C PHE A 167 -10.77 11.90 11.46
N GLY A 168 -10.66 10.76 10.77
CA GLY A 168 -11.57 10.42 9.66
C GLY A 168 -13.03 10.32 10.09
N LYS A 169 -13.30 9.73 11.27
CA LYS A 169 -14.65 9.65 11.84
C LYS A 169 -15.22 11.03 12.15
N GLU A 170 -14.43 11.93 12.71
CA GLU A 170 -14.88 13.29 13.03
C GLU A 170 -15.15 14.13 11.77
N LEU A 171 -14.37 13.95 10.70
CA LEU A 171 -14.67 14.56 9.41
C LEU A 171 -15.99 14.06 8.82
N LEU A 172 -16.19 12.74 8.76
CA LEU A 172 -17.42 12.15 8.24
C LEU A 172 -18.66 12.56 9.04
N LYS A 173 -18.54 12.69 10.36
CA LYS A 173 -19.64 13.20 11.21
C LYS A 173 -19.97 14.66 10.92
N LYS A 174 -18.97 15.51 10.72
CA LYS A 174 -19.19 16.94 10.39
C LYS A 174 -19.92 17.08 9.05
N ASP A 175 -19.53 16.30 8.06
CA ASP A 175 -20.19 16.32 6.75
C ASP A 175 -21.62 15.75 6.82
N PHE A 176 -21.83 14.66 7.57
CA PHE A 176 -23.16 14.06 7.72
C PHE A 176 -24.13 14.95 8.51
N LEU A 177 -23.66 15.63 9.57
CA LEU A 177 -24.46 16.62 10.29
C LEU A 177 -24.70 17.90 9.48
N GLY A 178 -23.76 18.29 8.60
CA GLY A 178 -23.96 19.38 7.64
C GLY A 178 -25.07 19.08 6.62
N VAL A 179 -25.17 17.82 6.17
CA VAL A 179 -26.24 17.38 5.27
C VAL A 179 -27.60 17.32 5.99
N TYR A 180 -27.66 16.80 7.23
CA TYR A 180 -28.91 16.76 8.02
C TYR A 180 -29.38 18.14 8.52
N GLY A 181 -28.46 19.09 8.75
CA GLY A 181 -28.78 20.48 9.05
C GLY A 181 -29.35 21.24 7.85
N THR A 182 -29.07 20.78 6.63
CA THR A 182 -29.60 21.38 5.39
C THR A 182 -31.00 20.85 5.04
N LEU A 183 -31.36 19.67 5.54
CA LEU A 183 -32.65 19.02 5.24
C LEU A 183 -33.76 19.28 6.28
N SER A 184 -33.44 19.77 7.47
CA SER A 184 -34.42 19.97 8.57
C SER A 184 -34.82 21.43 8.86
N GLY A 185 -34.53 22.35 7.93
CA GLY A 185 -35.25 23.62 7.82
C GLY A 185 -34.53 24.87 8.31
N GLY A 186 -34.76 25.96 7.57
CA GLY A 186 -34.41 27.33 7.97
C GLY A 186 -33.38 27.98 7.06
N ARG A 187 -33.82 28.51 5.91
CA ARG A 187 -33.07 29.50 5.12
C ARG A 187 -32.83 30.74 6.00
N THR A 188 -31.67 30.82 6.65
CA THR A 188 -31.16 32.08 7.18
C THR A 188 -30.04 32.58 6.30
N ARG A 189 -30.26 33.81 5.83
CA ARG A 189 -29.44 34.55 4.89
C ARG A 189 -28.23 35.12 5.62
N THR A 190 -27.11 34.41 5.60
CA THR A 190 -25.77 35.03 5.74
C THR A 190 -24.80 34.33 4.80
N GLN A 191 -25.03 34.56 3.51
CA GLN A 191 -24.00 34.51 2.50
C GLN A 191 -23.12 35.77 2.64
N TRP A 192 -21.83 35.62 2.34
CA TRP A 192 -20.80 36.65 2.18
C TRP A 192 -19.97 37.03 3.43
N SER A 193 -18.85 36.31 3.63
CA SER A 193 -17.51 36.90 3.79
C SER A 193 -16.48 35.82 4.14
N HIS A 194 -15.87 35.20 3.13
CA HIS A 194 -14.44 34.76 3.09
C HIS A 194 -14.17 33.84 1.88
N GLU A 195 -14.58 34.26 0.68
CA GLU A 195 -14.17 33.62 -0.60
C GLU A 195 -13.23 34.53 -1.40
N ARG A 196 -12.20 35.06 -0.74
CA ARG A 196 -11.09 35.74 -1.42
C ARG A 196 -9.76 35.44 -0.74
N GLU A 197 -9.35 34.17 -0.73
CA GLU A 197 -7.94 33.81 -0.58
C GLU A 197 -7.58 32.35 -0.98
N ILE A 198 -8.29 31.77 -1.96
CA ILE A 198 -7.89 30.47 -2.56
C ILE A 198 -7.93 30.58 -4.08
N LEU A 199 -7.20 31.54 -4.65
CA LEU A 199 -7.04 31.68 -6.10
C LEU A 199 -5.61 32.12 -6.49
N LEU A 200 -4.61 31.67 -5.72
CA LEU A 200 -3.19 31.99 -5.98
C LEU A 200 -2.21 30.81 -5.79
N MET A 201 -2.68 29.56 -5.80
CA MET A 201 -1.81 28.36 -5.73
C MET A 201 -1.98 27.38 -6.91
N GLN A 202 -2.59 27.79 -8.03
CA GLN A 202 -2.70 26.97 -9.26
C GLN A 202 -1.51 27.13 -10.23
N GLN A 203 -0.32 27.44 -9.72
CA GLN A 203 0.91 27.43 -10.52
C GLN A 203 1.98 26.58 -9.84
N LEU A 204 1.78 25.25 -9.87
CA LEU A 204 2.88 24.31 -9.75
C LEU A 204 2.95 23.46 -11.03
N PRO A 205 4.12 23.39 -11.69
CA PRO A 205 4.26 22.66 -12.94
C PRO A 205 4.03 21.15 -12.70
N ARG A 206 3.13 20.57 -13.51
CA ARG A 206 2.99 19.11 -13.62
C ARG A 206 4.32 18.55 -14.11
N ARG A 207 5.10 17.93 -13.22
CA ARG A 207 6.21 17.06 -13.64
C ARG A 207 5.60 15.82 -14.28
N PRO A 208 5.97 15.45 -15.51
CA PRO A 208 5.61 14.15 -16.05
C PRO A 208 6.35 13.07 -15.26
N TYR A 209 5.60 12.15 -14.66
CA TYR A 209 6.14 10.87 -14.22
C TYR A 209 6.54 10.11 -15.49
N LEU A 210 7.83 10.08 -15.78
CA LEU A 210 8.42 9.21 -16.78
C LEU A 210 8.35 7.77 -16.24
N CYS A 211 7.38 7.01 -16.73
CA CYS A 211 7.51 5.56 -16.78
C CYS A 211 8.66 5.26 -17.75
N ALA A 212 9.78 4.76 -17.23
CA ALA A 212 10.87 4.27 -18.06
C ALA A 212 10.32 3.13 -18.94
N ARG A 213 10.19 3.41 -20.25
CA ARG A 213 10.17 2.38 -21.28
C ARG A 213 11.62 2.04 -21.59
N ASP A 214 11.95 0.76 -21.48
CA ASP A 214 13.05 0.16 -22.22
C ASP A 214 12.77 0.33 -23.72
N ASP A 215 13.70 0.91 -24.47
CA ASP A 215 13.94 0.61 -25.89
C ASP A 215 15.33 1.10 -26.34
N VAL A 216 16.20 0.11 -26.59
CA VAL A 216 17.13 -0.06 -27.74
C VAL A 216 17.98 1.14 -28.23
N ILE A 217 19.30 1.02 -28.05
CA ILE A 217 20.30 1.02 -29.15
C ILE A 217 21.28 -0.12 -28.89
#